data_AF-A0A367PCW8-F1
#
_entry.id   AF-A0A367PCW8-F1
#
_cell.length_a   1.000
_cell.length_b   1.000
_cell.length_c   1.000
_cell.angle_alpha   90.00
_cell.angle_beta   90.00
_cell.angle_gamma   90.00
#
_symmetry.space_group_name_H-M   'P 1'
#
loop_
_entity.id
_entity.type
_entity.pdbx_description
1 polymer ?
#
loop_
_entity_poly.entity_id
_entity_poly.type
_entity_poly.pdbx_seq_one_letter_code
_entity_poly.pdbx_strand_id
1 'polypeptide(L)'
;MIKTFVTSIALCIATAAFAQAPSEGTVATWAAKPAHTWSAQTHMMLLDATRAGKRIVAVGEHGIVLLSDDDGKTYRQARTVPVSATLSAVTFTDDRHGWIVGQWGVILATNDGGETWSKQRMDTAVDQPLFSVLFTNDHDGIAVGLWSLMLQTHDGGKTWARTTLPKPPGGGKADRNLYHVFADRQGALYVSAEQGAVLKSTDGGVNWDYLATGGKGSLWSGVAMPDGRIVVGGLLGSLFQSSDGGATWRPLKAETKSSVTSLATAGKGLIAVGLDGLVVKQREDGAPLEVAQRPDRAALTAALIDATGRPILFSNEGVLAGL
;
A
#
# COMPACT_ATOMS: atom_id res chain seq x y z
N MET A 1 63.76 3.20 -6.94
CA MET A 1 63.13 4.13 -7.90
C MET A 1 62.76 3.33 -9.14
N ILE A 2 61.50 2.91 -9.22
CA ILE A 2 60.99 2.06 -10.31
C ILE A 2 60.27 2.97 -11.30
N LYS A 3 60.75 3.00 -12.55
CA LYS A 3 60.00 3.47 -13.71
C LYS A 3 60.24 2.48 -14.84
N THR A 4 59.23 1.67 -15.13
CA THR A 4 59.16 0.87 -16.34
C THR A 4 57.80 1.15 -16.99
N PHE A 5 57.84 1.83 -18.13
CA PHE A 5 56.69 2.03 -19.01
C PHE A 5 56.29 0.69 -19.62
N VAL A 6 55.00 0.35 -19.55
CA VAL A 6 54.40 -0.69 -20.39
C VAL A 6 53.28 -0.04 -21.20
N THR A 7 53.59 0.18 -22.48
CA THR A 7 52.64 0.50 -23.55
C THR A 7 51.71 -0.70 -23.77
N SER A 8 50.41 -0.52 -23.56
CA SER A 8 49.38 -1.47 -23.99
C SER A 8 48.70 -0.94 -25.25
N ILE A 9 48.80 -1.73 -26.32
CA ILE A 9 48.18 -1.50 -27.62
C ILE A 9 46.67 -1.78 -27.48
N ALA A 10 45.85 -0.76 -27.74
CA ALA A 10 44.40 -0.90 -27.85
C ALA A 10 44.05 -1.47 -29.23
N LEU A 11 43.55 -2.70 -29.28
CA LEU A 11 42.95 -3.28 -30.48
C LEU A 11 41.44 -2.95 -30.46
N CYS A 12 41.04 -1.93 -31.23
CA CYS A 12 39.65 -1.62 -31.50
C CYS A 12 39.04 -2.73 -32.37
N ILE A 13 38.26 -3.62 -31.76
CA ILE A 13 37.31 -4.46 -32.48
C ILE A 13 35.99 -3.72 -32.48
N ALA A 14 35.66 -3.10 -33.62
CA ALA A 14 34.33 -2.55 -33.86
C ALA A 14 33.33 -3.70 -33.91
N THR A 15 32.60 -3.92 -32.81
CA THR A 15 31.36 -4.69 -32.86
C THR A 15 30.33 -3.84 -33.58
N ALA A 16 29.97 -4.25 -34.79
CA ALA A 16 28.75 -3.77 -35.43
C ALA A 16 27.59 -4.10 -34.49
N ALA A 17 27.06 -3.08 -33.81
CA ALA A 17 25.79 -3.18 -33.13
C ALA A 17 24.74 -3.48 -34.20
N PHE A 18 24.29 -4.73 -34.27
CA PHE A 18 23.02 -5.02 -34.90
C PHE A 18 21.98 -4.22 -34.12
N ALA A 19 21.49 -3.14 -34.73
CA ALA A 19 20.28 -2.48 -34.27
C ALA A 19 19.17 -3.54 -34.31
N GLN A 20 18.86 -4.13 -33.16
CA GLN A 20 17.59 -4.79 -32.99
C GLN A 20 16.53 -3.75 -33.33
N ALA A 21 15.67 -4.07 -34.30
CA ALA A 21 14.42 -3.34 -34.48
C ALA A 21 13.76 -3.24 -33.09
N PRO A 22 13.20 -2.07 -32.70
CA PRO A 22 12.65 -1.89 -31.37
C PRO A 22 11.61 -2.98 -31.12
N SER A 23 11.93 -3.89 -30.20
CA SER A 23 10.98 -4.86 -29.69
C SER A 23 9.81 -4.12 -29.07
N GLU A 24 8.62 -4.68 -29.20
CA GLU A 24 7.33 -4.09 -28.83
C GLU A 24 7.33 -3.31 -27.51
N GLY A 25 7.34 -1.97 -27.58
CA GLY A 25 7.03 -1.06 -26.46
C GLY A 25 8.04 -1.01 -25.29
N THR A 26 8.09 0.12 -24.60
CA THR A 26 8.78 0.25 -23.29
C THR A 26 7.89 -0.28 -22.15
N VAL A 27 8.46 -0.58 -20.98
CA VAL A 27 7.70 -0.94 -19.75
C VAL A 27 6.58 0.07 -19.46
N ALA A 28 6.88 1.36 -19.61
CA ALA A 28 5.93 2.46 -19.49
C ALA A 28 4.76 2.33 -20.48
N THR A 29 5.03 2.05 -21.76
CA THR A 29 3.96 1.86 -22.76
C THR A 29 3.12 0.61 -22.51
N TRP A 30 3.71 -0.44 -21.92
CA TRP A 30 2.97 -1.65 -21.57
C TRP A 30 2.05 -1.43 -20.37
N ALA A 31 2.54 -0.76 -19.33
CA ALA A 31 1.76 -0.45 -18.12
C ALA A 31 0.48 0.35 -18.42
N ALA A 32 0.49 1.17 -19.48
CA ALA A 32 -0.65 1.97 -19.89
C ALA A 32 -1.73 1.21 -20.68
N LYS A 33 -1.49 -0.05 -21.07
CA LYS A 33 -2.47 -0.87 -21.81
C LYS A 33 -3.44 -1.57 -20.86
N PRO A 34 -4.68 -1.87 -21.29
CA PRO A 34 -5.65 -2.60 -20.47
C PRO A 34 -5.09 -3.90 -19.89
N ALA A 35 -5.53 -4.26 -18.67
CA ALA A 35 -5.15 -5.50 -18.03
C ALA A 35 -5.65 -6.70 -18.84
N HIS A 36 -4.86 -7.77 -18.83
CA HIS A 36 -5.18 -9.02 -19.50
C HIS A 36 -5.87 -9.98 -18.53
N THR A 37 -6.69 -10.88 -19.08
CA THR A 37 -7.27 -11.97 -18.30
C THR A 37 -6.23 -13.05 -18.02
N TRP A 38 -6.06 -13.42 -16.75
CA TRP A 38 -5.10 -14.43 -16.31
C TRP A 38 -5.84 -15.72 -15.95
N SER A 39 -5.33 -16.89 -16.37
CA SER A 39 -5.92 -18.19 -16.07
C SER A 39 -5.66 -18.66 -14.63
N ALA A 40 -4.55 -18.24 -14.04
CA ALA A 40 -4.16 -18.51 -12.66
C ALA A 40 -4.39 -17.29 -11.76
N GLN A 41 -5.53 -16.59 -11.92
CA GLN A 41 -5.72 -15.27 -11.32
C GLN A 41 -5.54 -15.19 -9.80
N THR A 42 -5.77 -16.28 -9.06
CA THR A 42 -5.60 -16.35 -7.61
C THR A 42 -4.17 -16.64 -7.16
N HIS A 43 -3.22 -16.82 -8.09
CA HIS A 43 -1.80 -17.06 -7.82
C HIS A 43 -0.90 -15.90 -8.28
N MET A 44 -1.52 -14.76 -8.61
CA MET A 44 -0.82 -13.53 -8.99
C MET A 44 -0.52 -12.72 -7.72
N MET A 45 0.56 -11.94 -7.69
CA MET A 45 0.88 -11.09 -6.53
C MET A 45 -0.25 -10.10 -6.26
N LEU A 46 -0.81 -10.16 -5.05
CA LEU A 46 -1.78 -9.21 -4.52
C LEU A 46 -1.11 -8.32 -3.49
N LEU A 47 -1.39 -7.03 -3.52
CA LEU A 47 -0.74 -6.03 -2.67
C LEU A 47 -1.70 -5.44 -1.63
N ASP A 48 -2.99 -5.36 -1.95
CA ASP A 48 -4.00 -4.83 -1.04
C ASP A 48 -5.36 -5.46 -1.29
N ALA A 49 -6.22 -5.43 -0.28
CA ALA A 49 -7.60 -5.86 -0.38
C ALA A 49 -8.50 -5.07 0.58
N THR A 50 -9.70 -4.74 0.11
CA THR A 50 -10.72 -4.04 0.89
C THR A 50 -12.12 -4.59 0.61
N ARG A 51 -13.14 -4.04 1.30
CA ARG A 51 -14.54 -4.37 1.05
C ARG A 51 -15.28 -3.23 0.34
N ALA A 52 -16.04 -3.58 -0.69
CA ALA A 52 -17.11 -2.78 -1.29
C ALA A 52 -18.45 -3.34 -0.80
N GLY A 53 -18.98 -2.81 0.30
CA GLY A 53 -20.10 -3.44 1.00
C GLY A 53 -19.77 -4.87 1.46
N LYS A 54 -20.41 -5.88 0.85
CA LYS A 54 -20.11 -7.31 1.14
C LYS A 54 -18.98 -7.87 0.26
N ARG A 55 -18.76 -7.29 -0.92
CA ARG A 55 -17.79 -7.78 -1.89
C ARG A 55 -16.38 -7.49 -1.41
N ILE A 56 -15.47 -8.45 -1.61
CA ILE A 56 -14.03 -8.23 -1.45
C ILE A 56 -13.47 -7.79 -2.79
N VAL A 57 -12.65 -6.74 -2.78
CA VAL A 57 -11.88 -6.26 -3.92
C VAL A 57 -10.40 -6.33 -3.55
N ALA A 58 -9.62 -7.13 -4.28
CA ALA A 58 -8.18 -7.27 -4.08
C ALA A 58 -7.43 -6.83 -5.35
N VAL A 59 -6.29 -6.16 -5.18
CA VAL A 59 -5.53 -5.55 -6.28
C VAL A 59 -4.07 -5.95 -6.22
N GLY A 60 -3.38 -5.93 -7.37
CA GLY A 60 -1.99 -6.35 -7.40
C GLY A 60 -1.25 -6.09 -8.70
N GLU A 61 -0.32 -6.98 -9.03
CA GLU A 61 0.52 -6.85 -10.23
C GLU A 61 -0.27 -6.94 -11.53
N HIS A 62 0.31 -6.41 -12.60
CA HIS A 62 -0.25 -6.51 -13.96
C HIS A 62 -1.68 -5.99 -14.12
N GLY A 63 -2.08 -5.01 -13.31
CA GLY A 63 -3.43 -4.45 -13.34
C GLY A 63 -4.51 -5.40 -12.81
N ILE A 64 -4.14 -6.46 -12.08
CA ILE A 64 -5.12 -7.43 -11.60
C ILE A 64 -6.02 -6.80 -10.55
N VAL A 65 -7.34 -6.98 -10.73
CA VAL A 65 -8.37 -6.68 -9.75
C VAL A 65 -9.23 -7.93 -9.60
N LEU A 66 -9.21 -8.55 -8.43
CA LEU A 66 -10.03 -9.71 -8.08
C LEU A 66 -11.24 -9.28 -7.27
N LEU A 67 -12.38 -9.89 -7.58
CA LEU A 67 -13.66 -9.69 -6.91
C LEU A 67 -14.12 -11.03 -6.31
N SER A 68 -14.55 -10.99 -5.05
CA SER A 68 -15.23 -12.11 -4.39
C SER A 68 -16.56 -11.64 -3.81
N ASP A 69 -17.63 -12.32 -4.22
CA ASP A 69 -19.02 -12.06 -3.79
C ASP A 69 -19.49 -13.07 -2.72
N ASP A 70 -18.61 -13.98 -2.28
CA ASP A 70 -18.92 -15.11 -1.40
C ASP A 70 -18.00 -15.20 -0.18
N ASP A 71 -17.50 -14.04 0.26
CA ASP A 71 -16.64 -13.85 1.44
C ASP A 71 -15.29 -14.56 1.33
N GLY A 72 -14.68 -14.51 0.15
CA GLY A 72 -13.34 -15.01 -0.13
C GLY A 72 -13.26 -16.50 -0.46
N LYS A 73 -14.38 -17.16 -0.76
CA LYS A 73 -14.37 -18.58 -1.15
C LYS A 73 -13.99 -18.74 -2.63
N THR A 74 -14.48 -17.85 -3.48
CA THR A 74 -14.15 -17.82 -4.91
C THR A 74 -13.84 -16.41 -5.38
N TYR A 75 -13.00 -16.30 -6.41
CA TYR A 75 -12.55 -15.04 -6.98
C TYR A 75 -12.62 -15.07 -8.50
N ARG A 76 -13.00 -13.92 -9.07
CA ARG A 76 -12.97 -13.64 -10.51
C ARG A 76 -12.32 -12.29 -10.76
N GLN A 77 -11.79 -12.06 -11.95
CA GLN A 77 -11.30 -10.74 -12.30
C GLN A 77 -12.43 -9.74 -12.56
N ALA A 78 -12.17 -8.46 -12.31
CA ALA A 78 -12.99 -7.37 -12.79
C ALA A 78 -13.12 -7.42 -14.33
N ARG A 79 -14.24 -6.92 -14.87
CA ARG A 79 -14.52 -6.98 -16.31
C ARG A 79 -13.60 -6.08 -17.11
N THR A 80 -13.23 -4.92 -16.56
CA THR A 80 -12.39 -3.96 -17.26
C THR A 80 -11.50 -3.20 -16.30
N VAL A 81 -10.19 -3.27 -16.55
CA VAL A 81 -9.18 -2.43 -15.91
C VAL A 81 -8.34 -1.79 -17.03
N PRO A 82 -8.28 -0.46 -17.13
CA PRO A 82 -7.74 0.23 -18.31
C PRO A 82 -6.20 0.34 -18.31
N VAL A 83 -5.52 -0.34 -17.39
CA VAL A 83 -4.06 -0.31 -17.21
C VAL A 83 -3.54 -1.69 -16.76
N SER A 84 -2.28 -1.96 -17.05
CA SER A 84 -1.53 -3.15 -16.61
C SER A 84 -0.41 -2.78 -15.62
N ALA A 85 -0.40 -1.53 -15.15
CA ALA A 85 0.48 -1.09 -14.07
C ALA A 85 0.18 -1.89 -12.78
N THR A 86 1.20 -2.11 -11.95
CA THR A 86 1.00 -2.67 -10.62
C THR A 86 0.16 -1.72 -9.77
N LEU A 87 -0.91 -2.26 -9.20
CA LEU A 87 -1.87 -1.57 -8.35
C LEU A 87 -1.50 -1.82 -6.89
N SER A 88 -1.28 -0.76 -6.12
CA SER A 88 -0.68 -0.82 -4.78
C SER A 88 -1.71 -0.77 -3.65
N ALA A 89 -2.81 -0.04 -3.82
CA ALA A 89 -3.85 0.08 -2.79
C ALA A 89 -5.23 0.29 -3.40
N VAL A 90 -6.26 -0.11 -2.65
CA VAL A 90 -7.67 0.04 -3.02
C VAL A 90 -8.51 0.50 -1.84
N THR A 91 -9.42 1.45 -2.07
CA THR A 91 -10.36 1.93 -1.07
C THR A 91 -11.77 2.04 -1.64
N PHE A 92 -12.79 1.88 -0.80
CA PHE A 92 -14.20 2.04 -1.14
C PHE A 92 -14.87 2.88 -0.06
N THR A 93 -15.79 3.75 -0.48
CA THR A 93 -16.59 4.59 0.42
C THR A 93 -17.97 3.98 0.67
N ASP A 94 -18.48 3.21 -0.28
CA ASP A 94 -19.71 2.43 -0.19
C ASP A 94 -19.59 1.11 -1.00
N ASP A 95 -20.72 0.50 -1.35
CA ASP A 95 -20.76 -0.75 -2.13
C ASP A 95 -20.50 -0.57 -3.63
N ARG A 96 -20.34 0.68 -4.10
CA ARG A 96 -20.24 1.03 -5.52
C ARG A 96 -19.02 1.88 -5.86
N HIS A 97 -18.69 2.88 -5.05
CA HIS A 97 -17.69 3.90 -5.31
C HIS A 97 -16.36 3.53 -4.67
N GLY A 98 -15.35 3.34 -5.51
CA GLY A 98 -14.00 2.96 -5.08
C GLY A 98 -12.90 3.54 -5.94
N TRP A 99 -11.69 3.58 -5.38
CA TRP A 99 -10.50 4.12 -6.01
C TRP A 99 -9.32 3.18 -5.82
N ILE A 100 -8.46 3.12 -6.83
CA ILE A 100 -7.21 2.36 -6.83
C ILE A 100 -6.06 3.29 -7.16
N VAL A 101 -4.91 3.08 -6.54
CA VAL A 101 -3.66 3.76 -6.89
C VAL A 101 -2.52 2.77 -7.14
N GLY A 102 -1.45 3.21 -7.81
CA GLY A 102 -0.29 2.34 -8.04
C GLY A 102 0.91 3.00 -8.73
N GLN A 103 1.68 2.18 -9.44
CA GLN A 103 2.87 2.59 -10.20
C GLN A 103 2.55 3.63 -11.28
N TRP A 104 3.54 4.44 -11.68
CA TRP A 104 3.35 5.54 -12.64
C TRP A 104 2.30 6.58 -12.21
N GLY A 105 2.05 6.64 -10.90
CA GLY A 105 1.07 7.53 -10.30
C GLY A 105 -0.36 7.31 -10.81
N VAL A 106 -0.67 6.08 -11.21
CA VAL A 106 -1.99 5.74 -11.71
C VAL A 106 -3.04 5.93 -10.62
N ILE A 107 -4.19 6.49 -11.00
CA ILE A 107 -5.39 6.56 -10.18
C ILE A 107 -6.56 6.08 -11.03
N LEU A 108 -7.29 5.09 -10.53
CA LEU A 108 -8.49 4.54 -11.15
C LEU A 108 -9.69 4.77 -10.23
N ALA A 109 -10.88 4.89 -10.81
CA ALA A 109 -12.14 4.96 -10.08
C ALA A 109 -13.20 4.03 -10.68
N THR A 110 -14.07 3.51 -9.81
CA THR A 110 -15.24 2.69 -10.14
C THR A 110 -16.50 3.28 -9.49
N ASN A 111 -17.66 3.01 -10.08
CA ASN A 111 -18.99 3.35 -9.55
C ASN A 111 -19.97 2.16 -9.59
N ASP A 112 -19.44 0.95 -9.79
CA ASP A 112 -20.19 -0.30 -9.95
C ASP A 112 -19.62 -1.44 -9.08
N GLY A 113 -18.94 -1.09 -7.98
CA GLY A 113 -18.44 -2.05 -7.02
C GLY A 113 -17.19 -2.80 -7.53
N GLY A 114 -16.42 -2.16 -8.42
CA GLY A 114 -15.17 -2.69 -8.94
C GLY A 114 -15.32 -3.61 -10.16
N GLU A 115 -16.49 -3.70 -10.78
CA GLU A 115 -16.67 -4.48 -12.03
C GLU A 115 -15.93 -3.80 -13.18
N THR A 116 -16.04 -2.48 -13.29
CA THR A 116 -15.36 -1.68 -14.30
C THR A 116 -14.64 -0.49 -13.67
N TRP A 117 -13.45 -0.20 -14.21
CA TRP A 117 -12.59 0.86 -13.73
C TRP A 117 -12.30 1.87 -14.84
N SER A 118 -12.27 3.14 -14.47
CA SER A 118 -11.93 4.26 -15.34
C SER A 118 -10.64 4.92 -14.85
N LYS A 119 -9.75 5.29 -15.78
CA LYS A 119 -8.48 5.94 -15.44
C LYS A 119 -8.71 7.44 -15.24
N GLN A 120 -8.41 7.94 -14.05
CA GLN A 120 -8.46 9.37 -13.72
C GLN A 120 -7.11 10.05 -13.95
N ARG A 121 -6.01 9.35 -13.63
CA ARG A 121 -4.63 9.86 -13.74
C ARG A 121 -3.67 8.75 -14.11
N MET A 122 -2.64 9.08 -14.89
CA MET A 122 -1.41 8.29 -15.08
C MET A 122 -0.41 9.15 -15.85
N ASP A 123 0.84 9.20 -15.42
CA ASP A 123 1.92 9.84 -16.16
C ASP A 123 3.08 8.84 -16.30
N THR A 124 3.30 8.38 -17.53
CA THR A 124 4.37 7.41 -17.83
C THR A 124 5.70 8.08 -18.18
N ALA A 125 5.76 9.42 -18.24
CA ALA A 125 7.00 10.14 -18.46
C ALA A 125 7.81 10.32 -17.17
N VAL A 126 7.13 10.32 -16.02
CA VAL A 126 7.74 10.43 -14.69
C VAL A 126 7.16 9.36 -13.77
N ASP A 127 7.99 8.45 -13.27
CA ASP A 127 7.53 7.45 -12.31
C ASP A 127 7.30 8.10 -10.93
N GLN A 128 6.03 8.19 -10.55
CA GLN A 128 5.55 8.79 -9.31
C GLN A 128 4.62 7.81 -8.59
N PRO A 129 5.13 6.67 -8.09
CA PRO A 129 4.29 5.62 -7.56
C PRO A 129 3.54 6.09 -6.32
N LEU A 130 2.25 5.75 -6.29
CA LEU A 130 1.36 5.96 -5.16
C LEU A 130 1.20 4.64 -4.40
N PHE A 131 1.35 4.69 -3.09
CA PHE A 131 1.36 3.51 -2.22
C PHE A 131 0.04 3.31 -1.48
N SER A 132 -0.71 4.37 -1.21
CA SER A 132 -1.97 4.28 -0.47
C SER A 132 -2.94 5.38 -0.87
N VAL A 133 -4.23 5.10 -0.74
CA VAL A 133 -5.34 6.01 -1.03
C VAL A 133 -6.42 5.85 0.02
N LEU A 134 -6.99 6.97 0.43
CA LEU A 134 -8.14 7.04 1.32
C LEU A 134 -9.15 8.02 0.75
N PHE A 135 -10.41 7.63 0.70
CA PHE A 135 -11.54 8.52 0.52
C PHE A 135 -12.38 8.53 1.78
N THR A 136 -12.72 9.72 2.27
CA THR A 136 -13.58 9.88 3.47
C THR A 136 -15.07 9.95 3.11
N ASN A 137 -15.34 10.28 1.85
CA ASN A 137 -16.64 10.26 1.18
C ASN A 137 -16.37 10.17 -0.34
N ASP A 138 -17.41 10.22 -1.17
CA ASP A 138 -17.30 10.10 -2.63
C ASP A 138 -16.70 11.33 -3.36
N HIS A 139 -16.38 12.39 -2.63
CA HIS A 139 -15.80 13.64 -3.13
C HIS A 139 -14.36 13.87 -2.65
N ASP A 140 -14.09 13.65 -1.36
CA ASP A 140 -12.85 14.01 -0.68
C ASP A 140 -11.91 12.81 -0.53
N GLY A 141 -10.74 12.89 -1.18
CA GLY A 141 -9.76 11.81 -1.20
C GLY A 141 -8.31 12.29 -1.15
N ILE A 142 -7.44 11.44 -0.59
CA ILE A 142 -6.00 11.66 -0.49
C ILE A 142 -5.27 10.41 -1.00
N ALA A 143 -4.28 10.61 -1.84
CA ALA A 143 -3.35 9.58 -2.29
C ALA A 143 -1.91 9.98 -1.92
N VAL A 144 -1.13 9.02 -1.40
CA VAL A 144 0.23 9.26 -0.92
C VAL A 144 1.22 8.28 -1.55
N GLY A 145 2.49 8.66 -1.66
CA GLY A 145 3.50 7.80 -2.26
C GLY A 145 4.95 8.25 -2.06
N LEU A 146 5.76 7.97 -3.08
CA LEU A 146 7.22 8.18 -3.08
C LEU A 146 7.60 9.67 -2.95
N TRP A 147 8.69 9.97 -2.25
CA TRP A 147 9.26 11.31 -2.10
C TRP A 147 8.28 12.39 -1.62
N SER A 148 7.50 12.06 -0.59
CA SER A 148 6.50 12.96 0.01
C SER A 148 5.45 13.45 -1.01
N LEU A 149 5.19 12.66 -2.04
CA LEU A 149 4.07 12.89 -2.93
C LEU A 149 2.76 12.67 -2.16
N MET A 150 1.99 13.75 -2.03
CA MET A 150 0.63 13.75 -1.52
C MET A 150 -0.24 14.47 -2.54
N LEU A 151 -1.29 13.80 -2.98
CA LEU A 151 -2.32 14.33 -3.87
C LEU A 151 -3.65 14.36 -3.13
N GLN A 152 -4.42 15.42 -3.33
CA GLN A 152 -5.74 15.60 -2.74
C GLN A 152 -6.77 15.94 -3.81
N THR A 153 -7.99 15.45 -3.63
CA THR A 153 -9.16 15.77 -4.45
C THR A 153 -10.33 16.15 -3.57
N HIS A 154 -11.21 17.00 -4.12
CA HIS A 154 -12.49 17.43 -3.51
C HIS A 154 -13.66 17.25 -4.51
N ASP A 155 -13.46 16.49 -5.59
CA ASP A 155 -14.44 16.30 -6.66
C ASP A 155 -14.56 14.84 -7.14
N GLY A 156 -14.18 13.90 -6.27
CA GLY A 156 -14.22 12.45 -6.54
C GLY A 156 -13.06 11.96 -7.40
N GLY A 157 -11.98 12.74 -7.47
CA GLY A 157 -10.78 12.44 -8.25
C GLY A 157 -10.85 12.87 -9.72
N LYS A 158 -11.81 13.74 -10.08
CA LYS A 158 -11.80 14.38 -11.42
C LYS A 158 -10.61 15.31 -11.55
N THR A 159 -10.24 15.99 -10.46
CA THR A 159 -9.01 16.77 -10.35
C THR A 159 -8.24 16.36 -9.10
N TRP A 160 -6.91 16.36 -9.21
CA TRP A 160 -5.98 16.03 -8.12
C TRP A 160 -4.94 17.14 -8.01
N ALA A 161 -4.88 17.78 -6.84
CA ALA A 161 -3.91 18.82 -6.53
C ALA A 161 -2.80 18.25 -5.62
N ARG A 162 -1.56 18.69 -5.81
CA ARG A 162 -0.45 18.30 -4.93
C ARG A 162 -0.53 19.11 -3.63
N THR A 163 -0.48 18.42 -2.50
CA THR A 163 -0.36 19.04 -1.17
C THR A 163 1.12 19.22 -0.83
N THR A 164 1.50 20.42 -0.36
CA THR A 164 2.86 20.69 0.10
C THR A 164 2.96 20.40 1.60
N LEU A 165 3.78 19.43 1.95
CA LEU A 165 4.04 19.09 3.35
C LEU A 165 5.03 20.08 3.98
N PRO A 166 4.93 20.33 5.30
CA PRO A 166 5.93 21.13 6.00
C PRO A 166 7.27 20.41 6.04
N LYS A 167 8.32 21.13 6.45
CA LYS A 167 9.64 20.51 6.63
C LYS A 167 9.58 19.51 7.81
N PRO A 168 10.25 18.35 7.69
CA PRO A 168 10.33 17.42 8.80
C PRO A 168 11.10 18.02 9.99
N PRO A 169 10.89 17.51 11.22
CA PRO A 169 11.68 17.90 12.37
C PRO A 169 13.18 17.72 12.11
N GLY A 170 13.98 18.72 12.46
CA GLY A 170 15.42 18.78 12.11
C GLY A 170 15.74 19.52 10.80
N GLY A 171 14.71 19.95 10.04
CA GLY A 171 14.88 20.72 8.80
C GLY A 171 15.06 19.84 7.57
N GLY A 172 15.42 20.45 6.44
CA GLY A 172 15.53 19.78 5.13
C GLY A 172 14.26 19.88 4.28
N LYS A 173 14.21 19.10 3.19
CA LYS A 173 13.03 18.96 2.34
C LYS A 173 12.15 17.83 2.87
N ALA A 174 10.85 17.89 2.63
CA ALA A 174 9.98 16.73 2.77
C ALA A 174 10.22 15.83 1.56
N ASP A 175 11.07 14.82 1.73
CA ASP A 175 11.43 13.83 0.71
C ASP A 175 11.26 12.38 1.20
N ARG A 176 10.62 12.20 2.35
CA ARG A 176 10.30 10.89 2.93
C ARG A 176 9.20 10.20 2.15
N ASN A 177 9.30 8.89 1.98
CA ASN A 177 8.22 8.08 1.46
C ASN A 177 7.03 8.04 2.44
N LEU A 178 5.83 8.17 1.90
CA LEU A 178 4.56 8.10 2.61
C LEU A 178 3.88 6.78 2.24
N TYR A 179 3.66 5.90 3.22
CA TYR A 179 3.28 4.51 2.95
C TYR A 179 1.78 4.26 3.03
N HIS A 180 1.14 4.59 4.15
CA HIS A 180 -0.28 4.25 4.38
C HIS A 180 -1.05 5.43 4.94
N VAL A 181 -2.14 5.81 4.29
CA VAL A 181 -3.08 6.84 4.77
C VAL A 181 -4.33 6.19 5.34
N PHE A 182 -4.77 6.65 6.53
CA PHE A 182 -5.95 6.14 7.21
C PHE A 182 -6.58 7.22 8.09
N ALA A 183 -7.83 7.03 8.50
CA ALA A 183 -8.56 7.98 9.37
C ALA A 183 -9.02 7.32 10.67
N ASP A 184 -9.15 8.12 11.72
CA ASP A 184 -9.91 7.74 12.91
C ASP A 184 -11.39 8.11 12.80
N ARG A 185 -12.18 7.72 13.80
CA ARG A 185 -13.62 7.98 13.84
C ARG A 185 -13.97 9.44 14.09
N GLN A 186 -13.01 10.24 14.53
CA GLN A 186 -13.16 11.66 14.76
C GLN A 186 -12.85 12.47 13.50
N GLY A 187 -12.42 11.81 12.41
CA GLY A 187 -12.08 12.45 11.14
C GLY A 187 -10.64 12.97 11.08
N ALA A 188 -9.80 12.67 12.07
CA ALA A 188 -8.37 12.96 11.94
C ALA A 188 -7.74 11.96 10.98
N LEU A 189 -6.84 12.48 10.15
CA LEU A 189 -6.13 11.71 9.13
C LEU A 189 -4.71 11.44 9.60
N TYR A 190 -4.20 10.26 9.29
CA TYR A 190 -2.86 9.82 9.65
C TYR A 190 -2.17 9.24 8.42
N VAL A 191 -0.86 9.48 8.31
CA VAL A 191 -0.01 8.88 7.29
C VAL A 191 1.21 8.25 7.93
N SER A 192 1.41 6.94 7.78
CA SER A 192 2.64 6.28 8.19
C SER A 192 3.76 6.55 7.18
N ALA A 193 4.98 6.79 7.66
CA ALA A 193 6.10 7.21 6.83
C ALA A 193 7.43 6.58 7.24
N GLU A 194 8.48 6.93 6.51
CA GLU A 194 9.86 6.55 6.86
C GLU A 194 10.31 7.12 8.21
N GLN A 195 11.37 6.52 8.77
CA GLN A 195 12.06 6.99 9.98
C GLN A 195 11.14 7.05 11.23
N GLY A 196 10.19 6.12 11.35
CA GLY A 196 9.30 6.03 12.51
C GLY A 196 8.35 7.23 12.65
N ALA A 197 8.10 7.96 11.57
CA ALA A 197 7.23 9.12 11.57
C ALA A 197 5.79 8.75 11.23
N VAL A 198 4.86 9.45 11.87
CA VAL A 198 3.44 9.48 11.51
C VAL A 198 3.09 10.94 11.25
N LEU A 199 2.47 11.25 10.12
CA LEU A 199 1.91 12.59 9.90
C LEU A 199 0.45 12.59 10.35
N LYS A 200 -0.03 13.70 10.89
CA LYS A 200 -1.44 13.86 11.30
C LYS A 200 -2.03 15.15 10.74
N SER A 201 -3.27 15.07 10.28
CA SER A 201 -4.10 16.24 9.96
C SER A 201 -5.43 16.15 10.71
N THR A 202 -5.97 17.31 11.09
CA THR A 202 -7.29 17.44 11.75
C THR A 202 -8.24 18.37 10.99
N ASP A 203 -7.83 18.85 9.82
CA ASP A 203 -8.54 19.81 8.99
C ASP A 203 -8.75 19.29 7.57
N GLY A 204 -8.96 17.98 7.43
CA GLY A 204 -9.24 17.34 6.15
C GLY A 204 -8.03 17.28 5.22
N GLY A 205 -6.81 17.29 5.73
CA GLY A 205 -5.58 17.15 4.94
C GLY A 205 -4.98 18.46 4.44
N VAL A 206 -5.49 19.61 4.90
CA VAL A 206 -4.98 20.93 4.54
C VAL A 206 -3.64 21.19 5.24
N ASN A 207 -3.56 20.95 6.55
CA ASN A 207 -2.34 21.07 7.34
C ASN A 207 -1.95 19.73 7.96
N TRP A 208 -0.63 19.50 8.09
CA TRP A 208 -0.06 18.25 8.57
C TRP A 208 1.04 18.49 9.61
N ASP A 209 0.99 17.74 10.71
CA ASP A 209 2.03 17.73 11.74
C ASP A 209 2.80 16.41 11.73
N TYR A 210 4.12 16.47 11.95
CA TYR A 210 4.94 15.28 12.15
C TYR A 210 4.91 14.83 13.61
N LEU A 211 4.49 13.59 13.83
CA LEU A 211 4.47 12.90 15.10
C LEU A 211 5.56 11.82 15.12
N ALA A 212 6.42 11.86 16.13
CA ALA A 212 7.49 10.88 16.29
C ALA A 212 7.04 9.73 17.18
N THR A 213 7.10 8.50 16.65
CA THR A 213 6.82 7.29 17.46
C THR A 213 7.95 6.94 18.43
N GLY A 214 9.14 7.54 18.24
CA GLY A 214 10.40 7.13 18.88
C GLY A 214 11.11 5.97 18.18
N GLY A 215 10.44 5.31 17.21
CA GLY A 215 11.06 4.31 16.33
C GLY A 215 11.96 4.93 15.27
N LYS A 216 12.84 4.11 14.69
CA LYS A 216 13.75 4.53 13.58
C LYS A 216 13.45 3.84 12.25
N GLY A 217 12.68 2.75 12.26
CA GLY A 217 12.32 2.00 11.06
C GLY A 217 11.15 2.62 10.31
N SER A 218 11.02 2.31 9.01
CA SER A 218 9.86 2.72 8.23
C SER A 218 8.58 2.06 8.73
N LEU A 219 7.51 2.85 8.84
CA LEU A 219 6.18 2.38 9.21
C LEU A 219 5.35 2.21 7.94
N TRP A 220 5.03 0.97 7.60
CA TRP A 220 4.39 0.60 6.33
C TRP A 220 2.87 0.56 6.40
N SER A 221 2.31 0.36 7.59
CA SER A 221 0.86 0.25 7.78
C SER A 221 0.41 0.93 9.07
N GLY A 222 -0.86 1.29 9.13
CA GLY A 222 -1.50 1.85 10.31
C GLY A 222 -3.00 1.62 10.30
N VAL A 223 -3.59 1.56 11.49
CA VAL A 223 -5.01 1.34 11.69
C VAL A 223 -5.52 2.12 12.90
N ALA A 224 -6.72 2.70 12.77
CA ALA A 224 -7.46 3.25 13.90
C ALA A 224 -8.37 2.16 14.49
N MET A 225 -8.16 1.86 15.77
CA MET A 225 -8.89 0.83 16.50
C MET A 225 -10.26 1.34 16.94
N PRO A 226 -11.25 0.43 17.14
CA PRO A 226 -12.59 0.82 17.60
C PRO A 226 -12.64 1.51 18.97
N ASP A 227 -11.61 1.35 19.79
CA ASP A 227 -11.45 1.98 21.11
C ASP A 227 -10.76 3.36 21.03
N GLY A 228 -10.46 3.85 19.82
CA GLY A 228 -9.80 5.14 19.58
C GLY A 228 -8.27 5.07 19.59
N ARG A 229 -7.67 3.90 19.83
CA ARG A 229 -6.22 3.75 19.70
C ARG A 229 -5.78 3.86 18.24
N ILE A 230 -4.59 4.41 18.03
CA ILE A 230 -3.90 4.36 16.75
C ILE A 230 -2.78 3.33 16.86
N VAL A 231 -2.71 2.39 15.92
CA VAL A 231 -1.63 1.39 15.85
C VAL A 231 -0.92 1.52 14.52
N VAL A 232 0.41 1.53 14.54
CA VAL A 232 1.25 1.60 13.34
C VAL A 232 2.36 0.55 13.42
N GLY A 233 2.74 0.01 12.27
CA GLY A 233 3.78 -1.02 12.21
C GLY A 233 4.49 -1.04 10.86
N GLY A 234 5.63 -1.74 10.82
CA GLY A 234 6.43 -1.79 9.61
C GLY A 234 7.71 -2.61 9.75
N LEU A 235 8.80 -2.03 9.26
CA LEU A 235 10.10 -2.65 9.10
C LEU A 235 10.61 -3.29 10.40
N LEU A 236 11.15 -4.51 10.30
CA LEU A 236 11.82 -5.25 11.37
C LEU A 236 10.94 -5.50 12.62
N GLY A 237 9.67 -5.82 12.41
CA GLY A 237 8.72 -6.10 13.49
C GLY A 237 8.33 -4.88 14.33
N SER A 238 8.62 -3.67 13.84
CA SER A 238 8.23 -2.44 14.52
C SER A 238 6.70 -2.36 14.64
N LEU A 239 6.22 -2.13 15.86
CA LEU A 239 4.81 -1.98 16.17
C LEU A 239 4.66 -1.01 17.35
N PHE A 240 3.87 0.04 17.16
CA PHE A 240 3.64 1.10 18.12
C PHE A 240 2.16 1.39 18.22
N GLN A 241 1.73 1.86 19.39
CA GLN A 241 0.37 2.31 19.61
C GLN A 241 0.33 3.64 20.37
N SER A 242 -0.73 4.39 20.13
CA SER A 242 -1.09 5.61 20.83
C SER A 242 -2.55 5.56 21.26
N SER A 243 -2.87 6.15 22.41
CA SER A 243 -4.23 6.26 22.94
C SER A 243 -4.70 7.71 23.08
N ASP A 244 -3.88 8.67 22.67
CA ASP A 244 -4.10 10.12 22.78
C ASP A 244 -4.01 10.83 21.42
N GLY A 245 -4.40 10.12 20.36
CA GLY A 245 -4.41 10.64 18.99
C GLY A 245 -3.02 10.92 18.42
N GLY A 246 -2.00 10.17 18.85
CA GLY A 246 -0.63 10.24 18.35
C GLY A 246 0.28 11.22 19.12
N ALA A 247 -0.19 11.82 20.22
CA ALA A 247 0.64 12.71 21.03
C ALA A 247 1.75 11.95 21.77
N THR A 248 1.44 10.75 22.27
CA THR A 248 2.42 9.81 22.85
C THR A 248 2.30 8.42 22.22
N TRP A 249 3.44 7.73 22.14
CA TRP A 249 3.55 6.41 21.54
C TRP A 249 4.24 5.44 22.48
N ARG A 250 3.74 4.20 22.52
CA ARG A 250 4.33 3.07 23.26
C ARG A 250 4.52 1.87 22.34
N PRO A 251 5.62 1.10 22.46
CA PRO A 251 5.84 -0.09 21.66
C PRO A 251 4.86 -1.22 22.04
N LEU A 252 4.42 -1.98 21.03
CA LEU A 252 3.73 -3.27 21.19
C LEU A 252 4.74 -4.39 20.91
N LYS A 253 5.18 -5.09 21.96
CA LYS A 253 6.24 -6.10 21.86
C LYS A 253 5.69 -7.44 21.35
N ALA A 254 5.69 -7.63 20.04
CA ALA A 254 5.28 -8.87 19.38
C ALA A 254 6.42 -9.92 19.26
N GLU A 255 7.55 -9.75 19.98
CA GLU A 255 8.70 -10.68 19.99
C GLU A 255 9.09 -11.25 18.61
N THR A 256 9.03 -10.41 17.57
CA THR A 256 9.30 -10.78 16.17
C THR A 256 10.21 -9.76 15.52
N LYS A 257 10.94 -10.20 14.48
CA LYS A 257 11.75 -9.34 13.61
C LYS A 257 11.22 -9.29 12.19
N SER A 258 10.20 -10.07 11.85
CA SER A 258 9.60 -10.02 10.51
C SER A 258 8.81 -8.73 10.35
N SER A 259 8.98 -8.06 9.21
CA SER A 259 8.33 -6.77 8.96
C SER A 259 6.82 -6.93 8.86
N VAL A 260 6.09 -5.99 9.47
CA VAL A 260 4.63 -5.89 9.40
C VAL A 260 4.25 -5.17 8.10
N THR A 261 3.42 -5.80 7.28
CA THR A 261 2.99 -5.27 5.99
C THR A 261 1.58 -4.70 6.04
N SER A 262 0.70 -5.28 6.86
CA SER A 262 -0.69 -4.84 7.00
C SER A 262 -1.20 -5.01 8.42
N LEU A 263 -2.04 -4.07 8.85
CA LEU A 263 -2.75 -4.05 10.12
C LEU A 263 -4.26 -3.96 9.86
N ALA A 264 -5.05 -4.79 10.56
CA ALA A 264 -6.49 -4.81 10.45
C ALA A 264 -7.16 -4.97 11.82
N THR A 265 -8.35 -4.40 11.97
CA THR A 265 -9.19 -4.61 13.16
C THR A 265 -9.94 -5.92 13.07
N ALA A 266 -10.00 -6.70 14.15
CA ALA A 266 -10.82 -7.90 14.29
C ALA A 266 -11.70 -7.78 15.55
N GLY A 267 -12.91 -7.24 15.41
CA GLY A 267 -13.74 -6.88 16.55
C GLY A 267 -13.06 -5.80 17.39
N LYS A 268 -12.77 -6.07 18.66
CA LYS A 268 -11.96 -5.19 19.54
C LYS A 268 -10.45 -5.44 19.42
N GLY A 269 -10.09 -6.49 18.69
CA GLY A 269 -8.73 -6.97 18.56
C GLY A 269 -8.01 -6.43 17.33
N LEU A 270 -6.71 -6.71 17.29
CA LEU A 270 -5.80 -6.37 16.21
C LEU A 270 -5.33 -7.65 15.52
N ILE A 271 -5.27 -7.63 14.20
CA ILE A 271 -4.46 -8.57 13.40
C ILE A 271 -3.37 -7.78 12.71
N ALA A 272 -2.13 -8.24 12.84
CA ALA A 272 -1.01 -7.80 12.02
C ALA A 272 -0.54 -8.98 11.17
N VAL A 273 -0.28 -8.73 9.90
CA VAL A 273 0.38 -9.70 9.01
C VAL A 273 1.67 -9.12 8.46
N GLY A 274 2.55 -10.00 8.00
CA GLY A 274 3.88 -9.56 7.58
C GLY A 274 4.59 -10.54 6.67
N LEU A 275 5.84 -10.16 6.38
CA LEU A 275 6.77 -11.00 5.66
C LEU A 275 7.04 -12.32 6.42
N ASP A 276 7.61 -13.29 5.71
CA ASP A 276 7.92 -14.63 6.24
C ASP A 276 6.70 -15.37 6.83
N GLY A 277 5.48 -15.06 6.37
CA GLY A 277 4.25 -15.64 6.89
C GLY A 277 3.88 -15.20 8.30
N LEU A 278 4.38 -14.05 8.78
CA LEU A 278 4.07 -13.52 10.11
C LEU A 278 2.57 -13.27 10.26
N VAL A 279 1.99 -13.77 11.35
CA VAL A 279 0.65 -13.39 11.81
C VAL A 279 0.71 -13.09 13.31
N VAL A 280 0.32 -11.89 13.70
CA VAL A 280 0.18 -11.46 15.10
C VAL A 280 -1.28 -11.18 15.37
N LYS A 281 -1.81 -11.72 16.47
CA LYS A 281 -3.19 -11.49 16.92
C LYS A 281 -3.19 -10.92 18.33
N GLN A 282 -3.98 -9.88 18.53
CA GLN A 282 -4.34 -9.37 19.85
C GLN A 282 -5.86 -9.43 19.97
N ARG A 283 -6.40 -10.06 21.01
CA ARG A 283 -7.87 -10.19 21.16
C ARG A 283 -8.56 -8.89 21.54
N GLU A 284 -7.89 -8.07 22.35
CA GLU A 284 -8.32 -6.75 22.84
C GLU A 284 -7.12 -5.98 23.39
N ASP A 285 -7.28 -4.70 23.75
CA ASP A 285 -6.19 -3.93 24.37
C ASP A 285 -5.69 -4.59 25.66
N GLY A 286 -4.38 -4.54 25.89
CA GLY A 286 -3.73 -5.16 27.04
C GLY A 286 -3.63 -6.68 27.02
N ALA A 287 -4.40 -7.38 26.17
CA ALA A 287 -4.25 -8.83 26.01
C ALA A 287 -2.87 -9.17 25.40
N PRO A 288 -2.29 -10.35 25.72
CA PRO A 288 -1.05 -10.81 25.11
C PRO A 288 -1.14 -10.86 23.58
N LEU A 289 -0.02 -10.58 22.92
CA LEU A 289 0.13 -10.77 21.48
C LEU A 289 0.43 -12.24 21.20
N GLU A 290 -0.47 -12.90 20.49
CA GLU A 290 -0.28 -14.25 19.97
C GLU A 290 0.47 -14.14 18.63
N VAL A 291 1.69 -14.66 18.57
CA VAL A 291 2.56 -14.54 17.38
C VAL A 291 2.71 -15.92 16.76
N ALA A 292 2.39 -16.01 15.48
CA ALA A 292 2.48 -17.23 14.69
C ALA A 292 3.22 -16.95 13.38
N GLN A 293 3.79 -18.02 12.82
CA GLN A 293 4.40 -18.02 11.50
C GLN A 293 3.72 -19.11 10.66
N ARG A 294 3.31 -18.78 9.43
CA ARG A 294 2.79 -19.78 8.50
C ARG A 294 3.87 -20.83 8.17
N PRO A 295 3.50 -22.12 8.02
CA PRO A 295 4.45 -23.15 7.63
C PRO A 295 5.09 -22.92 6.25
N ASP A 296 4.33 -22.36 5.30
CA ASP A 296 4.80 -22.04 3.94
C ASP A 296 5.66 -20.77 3.88
N ARG A 297 5.62 -19.94 4.93
CA ARG A 297 6.31 -18.64 5.03
C ARG A 297 6.00 -17.66 3.89
N ALA A 298 4.88 -17.85 3.20
CA ALA A 298 4.45 -16.95 2.12
C ALA A 298 4.36 -15.51 2.64
N ALA A 299 4.90 -14.54 1.90
CA ALA A 299 4.96 -13.15 2.34
C ALA A 299 3.58 -12.50 2.27
N LEU A 300 2.98 -12.24 3.43
CA LEU A 300 1.64 -11.67 3.49
C LEU A 300 1.69 -10.18 3.20
N THR A 301 0.76 -9.70 2.38
CA THR A 301 0.70 -8.31 1.90
C THR A 301 -0.53 -7.59 2.46
N ALA A 302 -1.66 -8.29 2.59
CA ALA A 302 -2.87 -7.75 3.17
C ALA A 302 -3.66 -8.83 3.93
N ALA A 303 -4.53 -8.37 4.83
CA ALA A 303 -5.47 -9.24 5.55
C ALA A 303 -6.83 -8.57 5.73
N LEU A 304 -7.88 -9.32 5.45
CA LEU A 304 -9.27 -8.96 5.78
C LEU A 304 -9.83 -9.93 6.83
N ILE A 305 -10.93 -9.55 7.47
CA ILE A 305 -11.67 -10.43 8.39
C ILE A 305 -12.96 -10.88 7.72
N ASP A 306 -13.18 -12.18 7.68
CA ASP A 306 -14.42 -12.80 7.18
C ASP A 306 -15.59 -12.60 8.16
N ALA A 307 -16.80 -12.94 7.73
CA ALA A 307 -18.01 -12.80 8.55
C ALA A 307 -17.99 -13.67 9.84
N THR A 308 -17.09 -14.65 9.93
CA THR A 308 -16.88 -15.53 11.08
C THR A 308 -15.77 -15.06 12.01
N GLY A 309 -15.08 -13.94 11.69
CA GLY A 309 -13.97 -13.41 12.46
C GLY A 309 -12.61 -14.03 12.12
N ARG A 310 -12.51 -14.83 11.05
CA ARG A 310 -11.25 -15.43 10.60
C ARG A 310 -10.54 -14.56 9.56
N PRO A 311 -9.20 -14.53 9.55
CA PRO A 311 -8.46 -13.76 8.57
C PRO A 311 -8.50 -14.41 7.18
N ILE A 312 -8.79 -13.61 6.16
CA ILE A 312 -8.57 -13.87 4.74
C ILE A 312 -7.23 -13.23 4.38
N LEU A 313 -6.31 -14.02 3.83
CA LEU A 313 -4.91 -13.62 3.66
C LEU A 313 -4.56 -13.45 2.18
N PHE A 314 -3.87 -12.36 1.88
CA PHE A 314 -3.36 -12.05 0.55
C PHE A 314 -1.83 -11.97 0.61
N SER A 315 -1.16 -12.41 -0.45
CA SER A 315 0.30 -12.50 -0.51
C SER A 315 0.86 -12.14 -1.88
N ASN A 316 2.18 -12.12 -1.96
CA ASN A 316 2.91 -12.09 -3.23
C ASN A 316 2.74 -13.37 -4.09
N GLU A 317 2.08 -14.39 -3.55
CA GLU A 317 1.73 -15.65 -4.23
C GLU A 317 0.21 -15.75 -4.47
N GLY A 318 -0.55 -14.68 -4.18
CA GLY A 318 -1.98 -14.58 -4.43
C GLY A 318 -2.86 -14.74 -3.20
N VAL A 319 -4.02 -15.38 -3.36
CA VAL A 319 -4.97 -15.60 -2.25
C VAL A 319 -4.59 -16.86 -1.50
N LEU A 320 -4.40 -16.76 -0.19
CA LEU A 320 -4.02 -17.88 0.65
C LEU A 320 -5.18 -18.35 1.53
N ALA A 321 -5.23 -19.67 1.76
CA ALA A 321 -6.10 -20.23 2.77
C ALA A 321 -5.74 -19.68 4.18
N GLY A 322 -6.75 -19.50 5.03
CA GLY A 322 -6.59 -19.07 6.41
C GLY A 322 -5.71 -20.03 7.23
N LEU A 323 -5.17 -19.52 8.33
CA LEU A 323 -4.42 -20.28 9.34
C LEU A 323 -5.32 -21.28 10.11
#